data_AF-A0A2N3YI89-F1
#
_entry.id   AF-A0A2N3YI89-F1
#
_cell.length_a   1.000
_cell.length_b   1.000
_cell.length_c   1.000
_cell.angle_alpha   90.00
_cell.angle_beta   90.00
_cell.angle_gamma   90.00
#
_symmetry.space_group_name_H-M   'P 1'
#
loop_
_entity.id
_entity.type
_entity.pdbx_description
1 polymer ?
#
loop_
_entity_poly.entity_id
_entity_poly.type
_entity_poly.pdbx_seq_one_letter_code
_entity_poly.pdbx_strand_id
1 'polypeptide(L)'
;METSDEDRLAQRRAHDLAVQEVVDRLAEAGPYDDPEPVAQRLERGLAEIGVVGMPEPWVDAVVRALMDGNAYVVSSFTQEGADVPAPRTRVPDEIID
;
A
#
# COMPACT_ATOMS: atom_id res chain seq x y z
N MET A 1 -15.55 19.38 -20.45
CA MET A 1 -16.14 18.06 -20.16
C MET A 1 -15.63 17.70 -18.78
N GLU A 2 -16.41 17.99 -17.75
CA GLU A 2 -16.04 17.66 -16.35
C GLU A 2 -16.16 16.14 -16.18
N THR A 3 -15.07 15.51 -15.78
CA THR A 3 -15.05 14.09 -15.38
C THR A 3 -15.95 13.93 -14.15
N SER A 4 -16.88 12.98 -14.19
CA SER A 4 -17.78 12.71 -13.06
C SER A 4 -16.96 12.26 -11.84
N ASP A 5 -17.46 12.48 -10.63
CA ASP A 5 -16.78 12.00 -9.42
C ASP A 5 -16.62 10.47 -9.41
N GLU A 6 -17.51 9.75 -10.10
CA GLU A 6 -17.40 8.30 -10.34
C GLU A 6 -16.18 7.94 -11.21
N ASP A 7 -15.89 8.73 -12.25
CA ASP A 7 -14.72 8.51 -13.12
C ASP A 7 -13.41 8.77 -12.36
N ARG A 8 -13.38 9.78 -11.49
CA ARG A 8 -12.23 10.07 -10.63
C ARG A 8 -11.99 8.95 -9.63
N LEU A 9 -13.06 8.40 -9.04
CA LEU A 9 -12.97 7.28 -8.11
C LEU A 9 -12.49 6.01 -8.80
N ALA A 10 -13.01 5.71 -10.00
CA ALA A 10 -12.58 4.56 -10.79
C ALA A 10 -11.11 4.66 -11.19
N GLN A 11 -10.64 5.85 -11.59
CA GLN A 11 -9.24 6.08 -11.93
C GLN A 11 -8.31 5.91 -10.72
N ARG A 12 -8.72 6.38 -9.54
CA ARG A 12 -7.96 6.18 -8.29
C ARG A 12 -7.86 4.70 -7.92
N ARG A 13 -8.96 3.95 -7.99
CA ARG A 13 -8.95 2.50 -7.73
C ARG A 13 -8.04 1.73 -8.68
N ALA A 14 -8.07 2.07 -9.97
CA ALA A 14 -7.20 1.44 -10.95
C ALA A 14 -5.72 1.71 -10.65
N HIS A 15 -5.40 2.94 -10.23
CA HIS A 15 -4.06 3.33 -9.83
C HIS A 15 -3.58 2.58 -8.58
N ASP A 16 -4.42 2.47 -7.56
CA ASP A 16 -4.09 1.75 -6.32
C ASP A 16 -3.89 0.25 -6.56
N LEU A 17 -4.70 -0.36 -7.44
CA LEU A 17 -4.54 -1.74 -7.86
C LEU A 17 -3.20 -1.96 -8.57
N ALA A 18 -2.81 -1.05 -9.48
CA ALA A 18 -1.52 -1.17 -10.16
C ALA A 18 -0.32 -1.08 -9.20
N VAL A 19 -0.40 -0.21 -8.18
CA VAL A 19 0.61 -0.14 -7.12
C VAL A 19 0.65 -1.46 -6.34
N GLN A 20 -0.51 -2.01 -5.98
CA GLN A 20 -0.58 -3.28 -5.25
C GLN A 20 0.02 -4.44 -6.07
N GLU A 21 -0.25 -4.52 -7.38
CA GLU A 21 0.32 -5.55 -8.25
C GLU A 21 1.86 -5.52 -8.29
N VAL A 22 2.47 -4.33 -8.19
CA VAL A 22 3.93 -4.19 -8.09
C VAL A 22 4.44 -4.76 -6.76
N VAL A 23 3.77 -4.44 -5.65
CA VAL A 23 4.13 -4.94 -4.31
C VAL A 23 3.96 -6.45 -4.23
N ASP A 24 2.84 -6.99 -4.74
CA ASP A 24 2.56 -8.43 -4.74
C ASP A 24 3.62 -9.21 -5.51
N ARG A 25 4.02 -8.72 -6.68
CA ARG A 25 5.10 -9.33 -7.48
C ARG A 25 6.43 -9.38 -6.73
N LEU A 26 6.73 -8.38 -5.91
CA LEU A 26 7.91 -8.40 -5.06
C LEU A 26 7.73 -9.37 -3.91
N ALA A 27 6.56 -9.40 -3.27
CA ALA A 27 6.30 -10.36 -2.20
C ALA A 27 6.48 -11.82 -2.67
N GLU A 28 6.01 -12.14 -3.88
CA GLU A 28 6.17 -13.46 -4.51
C GLU A 28 7.63 -13.80 -4.87
N ALA A 29 8.45 -12.79 -5.16
CA ALA A 29 9.85 -12.97 -5.55
C ALA A 29 10.82 -13.03 -4.35
N GLY A 30 10.33 -12.82 -3.12
CA GLY A 30 11.09 -13.01 -1.89
C GLY A 30 11.37 -14.48 -1.56
N PRO A 31 12.01 -14.78 -0.41
CA PRO A 31 12.41 -13.84 0.64
C PRO A 31 13.58 -12.94 0.24
N TYR A 32 13.76 -11.84 0.95
CA TYR A 32 14.80 -10.85 0.70
C TYR A 32 15.69 -10.65 1.92
N ASP A 33 17.00 -10.67 1.71
CA ASP A 33 18.00 -10.47 2.77
C ASP A 33 18.57 -9.04 2.83
N ASP A 34 18.38 -8.26 1.76
CA ASP A 34 18.94 -6.92 1.60
C ASP A 34 17.83 -5.93 1.20
N PRO A 35 17.59 -4.85 1.97
CA PRO A 35 16.57 -3.86 1.67
C PRO A 35 16.86 -3.03 0.42
N GLU A 36 18.14 -2.76 0.13
CA GLU A 36 18.54 -1.81 -0.91
C GLU A 36 18.14 -2.29 -2.32
N PRO A 37 18.40 -3.55 -2.73
CA PRO A 37 17.89 -4.10 -3.98
C PRO A 37 16.37 -4.21 -4.04
N VAL A 38 15.67 -4.30 -2.90
CA VAL A 38 14.20 -4.37 -2.86
C VAL A 38 13.62 -2.98 -3.12
N ALA A 39 14.15 -1.94 -2.47
CA ALA A 39 13.78 -0.55 -2.69
C ALA A 39 13.93 -0.16 -4.16
N GLN A 40 15.10 -0.45 -4.77
CA GLN A 40 15.34 -0.15 -6.19
C GLN A 40 14.38 -0.89 -7.14
N ARG A 41 14.00 -2.13 -6.82
CA ARG A 41 13.02 -2.90 -7.61
C ARG A 41 11.62 -2.33 -7.46
N LEU A 42 11.23 -1.92 -6.25
CA LEU A 42 9.97 -1.25 -5.96
C LEU A 42 9.87 0.06 -6.74
N GLU A 43 10.84 0.95 -6.59
CA GLU A 43 10.85 2.24 -7.29
C GLU A 43 10.81 2.09 -8.81
N ARG A 44 11.54 1.10 -9.36
CA ARG A 44 11.48 0.80 -10.79
C ARG A 44 10.10 0.29 -11.22
N GLY A 45 9.51 -0.65 -10.48
CA GLY A 45 8.18 -1.17 -10.79
C GLY A 45 7.10 -0.10 -10.72
N LEU A 46 7.20 0.83 -9.77
CA LEU A 46 6.33 1.99 -9.66
C LEU A 46 6.53 2.96 -10.83
N ALA A 47 7.77 3.23 -11.22
CA ALA A 47 8.06 4.09 -12.37
C ALA A 47 7.49 3.55 -13.68
N GLU A 48 7.46 2.22 -13.87
CA GLU A 48 6.86 1.55 -15.04
C GLU A 48 5.35 1.81 -15.16
N ILE A 49 4.65 1.98 -14.04
CA ILE A 49 3.22 2.32 -14.00
C ILE A 49 2.96 3.83 -13.88
N GLY A 50 4.00 4.65 -14.00
CA GLY A 50 3.91 6.12 -13.92
C GLY A 50 3.86 6.70 -12.51
N VAL A 51 4.10 5.87 -11.48
CA VAL A 51 4.21 6.29 -10.08
C VAL A 51 5.67 6.62 -9.79
N VAL A 52 5.96 7.91 -9.61
CA VAL A 52 7.32 8.40 -9.32
C VAL A 52 7.32 9.30 -8.09
N GLY A 53 8.42 9.26 -7.34
CA GLY A 53 8.59 10.12 -6.17
C GLY A 53 7.69 9.76 -4.99
N MET A 54 7.48 8.46 -4.75
CA MET A 54 6.86 8.02 -3.50
C MET A 54 7.68 8.52 -2.31
N PRO A 55 7.04 8.94 -1.20
CA PRO A 55 7.76 9.38 -0.02
C PRO A 55 8.67 8.27 0.52
N GLU A 56 9.91 8.61 0.88
CA GLU A 56 10.88 7.68 1.47
C GLU A 56 10.31 6.87 2.65
N PRO A 57 9.54 7.47 3.60
CA PRO A 57 8.93 6.69 4.68
C PRO A 57 7.94 5.61 4.22
N TRP A 58 7.29 5.83 3.08
CA TRP A 58 6.39 4.83 2.49
C TRP A 58 7.18 3.70 1.84
N VAL A 59 8.24 4.03 1.08
CA VAL A 59 9.13 3.05 0.45
C VAL A 59 9.77 2.16 1.52
N ASP A 60 10.30 2.75 2.58
CA ASP A 60 10.90 2.03 3.71
C ASP A 60 9.90 1.08 4.38
N ALA A 61 8.66 1.52 4.60
CA ALA A 61 7.62 0.68 5.20
C ALA A 61 7.29 -0.52 4.30
N VAL A 62 7.18 -0.33 2.99
CA VAL A 62 6.91 -1.41 2.03
C VAL A 62 8.07 -2.40 2.01
N VAL A 63 9.31 -1.91 1.93
CA VAL A 63 10.51 -2.75 1.88
C VAL A 63 10.63 -3.60 3.16
N ARG A 64 10.41 -3.02 4.34
CA ARG A 64 10.40 -3.78 5.61
C ARG A 64 9.33 -4.87 5.60
N ALA A 65 8.11 -4.55 5.18
CA ALA A 65 7.04 -5.52 5.11
C ALA A 65 7.37 -6.67 4.14
N LEU A 66 7.96 -6.37 2.97
CA LEU A 66 8.41 -7.36 2.00
C LEU A 66 9.51 -8.27 2.58
N MET A 67 10.45 -7.71 3.34
CA MET A 67 11.50 -8.49 4.02
C MET A 67 10.94 -9.38 5.13
N ASP A 68 9.91 -8.91 5.84
CA ASP A 68 9.22 -9.67 6.89
C ASP A 68 8.26 -10.74 6.31
N GLY A 69 8.11 -10.83 4.99
CA GLY A 69 7.16 -11.74 4.32
C GLY A 69 5.69 -11.29 4.43
N ASN A 70 5.45 -10.04 4.81
CA ASN A 70 4.13 -9.44 4.90
C ASN A 70 3.78 -8.76 3.56
N ALA A 71 3.01 -9.46 2.71
CA ALA A 71 2.55 -8.92 1.43
C ALA A 71 1.51 -7.78 1.56
N TYR A 72 0.88 -7.63 2.74
CA TYR A 72 -0.16 -6.62 2.97
C TYR A 72 0.42 -5.26 3.35
N VAL A 73 1.00 -4.55 2.38
CA VAL A 73 1.30 -3.13 2.57
C VAL A 73 0.09 -2.32 2.15
N VAL A 74 -0.80 -2.09 3.11
CA VAL A 74 -1.97 -1.22 2.90
C VAL A 74 -1.42 0.20 2.74
N SER A 75 -1.58 0.78 1.54
CA SER A 75 -1.34 2.21 1.38
C SER A 75 -2.23 2.95 2.38
N SER A 76 -1.73 4.00 3.01
CA SER A 76 -2.51 4.84 3.92
C SER A 76 -3.71 5.53 3.23
N PHE A 77 -3.90 5.32 1.92
CA PHE A 77 -5.04 5.79 1.13
C PHE A 77 -6.21 4.79 1.09
N THR A 78 -5.99 3.51 1.41
CA THR A 78 -7.05 2.48 1.52
C THR A 78 -7.85 2.59 2.84
N GLN A 79 -7.65 3.66 3.62
CA GLN A 79 -8.34 3.89 4.89
C GLN A 79 -9.78 4.43 4.72
N GLU A 80 -10.21 4.82 3.52
CA GLU A 80 -11.63 5.11 3.23
C GLU A 80 -12.36 3.86 2.76
N GLY A 81 -12.64 2.99 3.73
CA GLY A 81 -13.44 1.80 3.51
C GLY A 81 -13.09 0.69 4.50
N ALA A 82 -13.11 1.01 5.80
CA ALA A 82 -13.12 -0.03 6.81
C ALA A 82 -14.40 -0.85 6.65
N ASP A 83 -14.32 -1.95 5.90
CA ASP A 83 -15.23 -3.10 5.99
C ASP A 83 -14.96 -3.89 7.29
N VAL A 84 -14.50 -3.18 8.34
CA VAL A 84 -14.34 -3.71 9.69
C VAL A 84 -15.73 -3.62 10.32
N PRO A 85 -16.44 -4.75 10.48
CA PRO A 85 -17.73 -4.72 11.16
C PRO A 85 -17.54 -4.12 12.55
N ALA A 86 -18.44 -3.21 12.93
CA ALA A 86 -18.40 -2.60 14.24
C ALA A 86 -18.29 -3.71 15.32
N PRO A 87 -17.41 -3.54 16.33
CA PRO A 87 -17.26 -4.53 17.37
C PRO A 87 -18.61 -4.76 18.03
N ARG A 88 -19.03 -6.02 18.13
CA ARG A 88 -20.33 -6.41 18.73
C ARG A 88 -20.43 -6.02 20.20
N THR A 89 -19.31 -5.74 20.83
CA THR A 89 -19.20 -5.39 22.24
C THR A 89 -18.55 -4.02 22.35
N ARG A 90 -19.26 -3.07 22.97
CA ARG A 90 -18.70 -1.77 23.30
C ARG A 90 -17.69 -1.97 24.43
N VAL A 91 -16.42 -1.79 24.11
CA VAL A 91 -15.34 -1.75 25.11
C VAL A 91 -15.20 -0.30 25.56
N PRO A 92 -15.15 0.02 26.86
CA PRO A 92 -14.88 1.38 27.32
C PRO A 92 -13.46 1.80 26.91
N ASP A 93 -13.32 3.01 26.40
CA ASP A 93 -12.04 3.63 26.11
C ASP A 93 -11.32 3.96 27.44
N GLU A 94 -10.20 3.29 27.71
CA GLU A 94 -9.32 3.61 28.83
C GLU A 94 -8.03 4.22 28.26
N ILE A 95 -7.73 5.46 28.67
CA ILE A 95 -6.44 6.09 28.38
C ILE A 95 -5.45 5.56 29.42
N ILE A 96 -4.42 4.85 28.96
CA ILE A 96 -3.29 4.44 29.80
C ILE A 96 -2.32 5.63 29.87
N ASP A 97 -2.10 6.15 31.08
CA ASP A 97 -1.08 7.17 31.39
C ASP A 97 0.33 6.56 31.42
#